data_AF-A0A1E7IYK4-F1
#
_entry.id   AF-A0A1E7IYK4-F1
#
_cell.length_a   1.000
_cell.length_b   1.000
_cell.length_c   1.000
_cell.angle_alpha   90.00
_cell.angle_beta   90.00
_cell.angle_gamma   90.00
#
_symmetry.space_group_name_H-M   'P 1'
#
loop_
_entity.id
_entity.type
_entity.pdbx_description
1 polymer ?
#
loop_
_entity_poly.entity_id
_entity_poly.type
_entity_poly.pdbx_seq_one_letter_code
_entity_poly.pdbx_strand_id
1 'polypeptide(L)'
;MFKKIILWTLYAGLTGILILGAVNRTSAKMGEAVPGENAGSVDYQSRGGQGSGQGNNGSGQSLDGDDHEDSGLGENEDHAWVSLTGAIFSISAEEMQVKIDSGEIISVADRAWRFAQEQGFDPLSGDQVVLRGFFEEGTFEMAEISNLGTGQVVVLRDEFGRPLWAGNSTH
;
A
#
# COMPACT_ATOMS: atom_id res chain seq x y z
N MET A 1 -8.22 -27.15 -34.26
CA MET A 1 -8.66 -27.40 -32.88
C MET A 1 -7.52 -27.96 -32.01
N PHE A 2 -6.67 -28.86 -32.52
CA PHE A 2 -5.46 -29.36 -31.84
C PHE A 2 -4.47 -28.28 -31.36
N LYS A 3 -4.29 -27.19 -32.11
CA LYS A 3 -3.39 -26.07 -31.73
C LYS A 3 -3.80 -25.39 -30.42
N LYS A 4 -5.10 -25.39 -30.08
CA LYS A 4 -5.62 -24.83 -28.82
C LYS A 4 -5.35 -25.78 -27.66
N ILE A 5 -5.55 -27.08 -27.86
CA ILE A 5 -5.36 -28.11 -26.82
C ILE A 5 -3.90 -28.17 -26.36
N ILE A 6 -2.94 -28.09 -27.29
CA ILE A 6 -1.51 -28.09 -26.97
C ILE A 6 -1.14 -26.88 -26.10
N LEU A 7 -1.72 -25.71 -26.37
CA LEU A 7 -1.44 -24.49 -25.60
C LEU A 7 -1.95 -24.61 -24.16
N TRP A 8 -3.15 -25.18 -23.95
CA TRP A 8 -3.71 -25.42 -22.62
C TRP A 8 -2.91 -26.46 -21.82
N THR A 9 -2.47 -27.54 -22.46
CA THR A 9 -1.65 -28.56 -21.78
C THR A 9 -0.28 -28.03 -21.38
N LEU A 10 0.33 -27.18 -22.21
CA LEU A 10 1.63 -26.58 -21.93
C LEU A 10 1.53 -25.56 -20.79
N TYR A 11 0.46 -24.76 -20.77
CA TYR A 11 0.18 -23.82 -19.67
C TYR A 11 -0.04 -24.56 -18.34
N ALA A 12 -0.91 -25.58 -18.31
CA ALA A 12 -1.17 -26.35 -17.10
C ALA A 12 0.07 -27.09 -16.57
N GLY A 13 0.89 -27.64 -17.47
CA GLY A 13 2.16 -28.28 -17.10
C GLY A 13 3.17 -27.30 -16.49
N LEU A 14 3.28 -26.09 -17.06
CA LEU A 14 4.18 -25.05 -16.57
C LEU A 14 3.76 -24.52 -15.19
N THR A 15 2.46 -24.28 -14.98
CA THR A 15 1.93 -23.87 -13.67
C THR A 15 2.17 -24.94 -12.60
N GLY A 16 1.99 -26.23 -12.93
CA GLY A 16 2.25 -27.33 -12.01
C GLY A 16 3.72 -27.42 -11.56
N ILE A 17 4.66 -27.20 -12.48
CA ILE A 17 6.10 -27.20 -12.17
C ILE A 17 6.47 -26.00 -11.28
N LEU A 18 5.88 -24.81 -11.51
CA LEU A 18 6.16 -23.62 -10.71
C LEU A 18 5.65 -23.76 -9.27
N ILE A 19 4.47 -24.33 -9.07
CA ILE A 19 3.92 -24.58 -7.72
C ILE A 19 4.80 -25.56 -6.95
N LEU A 20 5.22 -26.66 -7.59
CA LEU A 20 6.12 -27.64 -6.97
C LEU A 20 7.50 -27.05 -6.66
N GLY A 21 8.04 -26.19 -7.54
CA GLY A 21 9.30 -25.49 -7.30
C GLY A 21 9.24 -24.49 -6.14
N ALA A 22 8.12 -23.78 -5.98
CA ALA A 22 7.93 -22.82 -4.88
C ALA A 22 7.86 -23.50 -3.51
N VAL A 23 7.16 -24.63 -3.39
CA VAL A 23 7.10 -25.41 -2.14
C VAL A 23 8.48 -25.96 -1.77
N ASN A 24 9.26 -26.43 -2.75
CA ASN A 24 10.62 -26.92 -2.50
C ASN A 24 11.61 -25.81 -2.09
N ARG A 25 11.28 -24.53 -2.31
CA ARG A 25 12.09 -23.38 -1.83
C ARG A 25 11.87 -23.09 -0.34
N THR A 26 10.69 -23.39 0.22
CA THR A 26 10.34 -23.03 1.60
C THR A 26 11.00 -23.95 2.65
N SER A 27 11.43 -25.15 2.27
CA SER A 27 12.12 -26.07 3.19
C SER A 27 13.60 -25.72 3.47
N ALA A 28 14.15 -24.65 2.88
CA ALA A 28 15.56 -24.27 3.00
C ALA A 28 15.86 -23.13 4.01
N LYS A 29 14.99 -22.87 4.98
CA LYS A 29 15.29 -21.99 6.12
C LYS A 29 14.90 -22.64 7.45
N MET A 30 15.54 -23.76 7.76
CA MET A 30 15.64 -24.26 9.13
C MET A 30 17.06 -24.76 9.35
N GLY A 31 17.82 -24.02 10.16
CA GLY A 31 19.17 -24.35 10.57
C GLY A 31 20.11 -23.16 10.50
N GLU A 32 20.08 -22.31 11.52
CA GLU A 32 21.28 -22.07 12.34
C GLU A 32 20.95 -21.10 13.48
N ALA A 33 21.11 -21.61 14.69
CA ALA A 33 21.15 -20.86 15.92
C ALA A 33 22.52 -20.18 16.05
N VAL A 34 22.54 -18.89 16.40
CA VAL A 34 23.68 -18.27 17.08
C VAL A 34 23.14 -17.35 18.17
N PRO A 35 23.34 -17.66 19.46
CA PRO A 35 23.09 -16.73 20.56
C PRO A 35 24.27 -15.76 20.67
N GLY A 36 24.00 -14.47 20.50
CA GLY A 36 24.98 -13.39 20.60
C GLY A 36 24.62 -12.47 21.76
N GLU A 37 25.12 -12.81 22.92
CA GLU A 37 25.09 -12.04 24.16
C GLU A 37 25.88 -10.73 23.96
N ASN A 38 25.29 -9.57 24.27
CA ASN A 38 26.06 -8.32 24.39
C ASN A 38 25.83 -7.72 25.77
N ALA A 39 26.63 -8.20 26.73
CA ALA A 39 26.99 -7.48 27.94
C ALA A 39 28.05 -6.43 27.57
N GLY A 40 27.75 -5.16 27.82
CA GLY A 40 28.64 -4.07 27.43
C GLY A 40 28.20 -2.72 28.00
N SER A 41 28.14 -2.63 29.33
CA SER A 41 28.14 -1.39 30.08
C SER A 41 29.36 -0.53 29.71
N VAL A 42 29.14 0.68 29.18
CA VAL A 42 30.12 1.78 29.29
C VAL A 42 29.38 3.07 29.59
N ASP A 43 29.49 3.44 30.85
CA ASP A 43 29.12 4.69 31.48
C ASP A 43 30.16 5.75 31.08
N TYR A 44 29.76 6.80 30.37
CA TYR A 44 30.60 7.99 30.17
C TYR A 44 30.02 9.15 30.97
N GLN A 45 30.46 9.23 32.22
CA GLN A 45 30.46 10.46 32.99
C GLN A 45 31.32 11.51 32.28
N SER A 46 30.72 12.65 31.94
CA SER A 46 31.47 13.91 31.86
C SER A 46 30.68 15.03 32.50
N ARG A 47 31.28 15.50 33.60
CA ARG A 47 31.01 16.73 34.33
C ARG A 47 31.06 17.96 33.43
N GLY A 48 30.17 18.91 33.72
CA GLY A 48 30.52 20.33 33.74
C GLY A 48 29.45 21.23 33.13
N GLY A 49 28.84 22.10 33.94
CA GLY A 49 28.10 23.24 33.42
C GLY A 49 26.94 23.72 34.29
N GLN A 50 27.26 24.27 35.45
CA GLN A 50 26.35 25.03 36.30
C GLN A 50 26.01 26.38 35.64
N GLY A 51 24.73 26.75 35.55
CA GLY A 51 24.31 28.02 34.96
C GLY A 51 22.91 28.43 35.40
N SER A 52 22.83 29.08 36.55
CA SER A 52 21.64 29.75 37.07
C SER A 52 21.32 31.00 36.24
N GLY A 53 20.05 31.19 35.89
CA GLY A 53 19.52 32.40 35.25
C GLY A 53 18.10 32.69 35.74
N GLN A 54 18.01 33.47 36.81
CA GLN A 54 16.78 34.00 37.42
C GLN A 54 16.50 35.40 36.86
N GLY A 55 15.23 35.69 36.53
CA GLY A 55 14.69 37.04 36.33
C GLY A 55 13.94 37.17 34.99
N ASN A 56 12.80 37.85 34.85
CA ASN A 56 12.04 38.71 35.75
C ASN A 56 10.65 38.95 35.13
N ASN A 57 9.67 39.22 35.98
CA ASN A 57 8.26 39.54 35.69
C ASN A 57 7.99 40.43 34.46
N GLY A 58 6.93 40.06 33.73
CA GLY A 58 6.11 40.95 32.92
C GLY A 58 4.65 40.50 32.98
N SER A 59 3.88 41.15 33.84
CA SER A 59 2.47 40.86 34.16
C SER A 59 1.49 41.48 33.17
N GLY A 60 0.55 40.66 32.69
CA GLY A 60 -0.86 41.02 32.46
C GLY A 60 -1.23 41.67 31.12
N GLN A 61 -2.04 40.97 30.32
CA GLN A 61 -3.45 41.34 30.05
C GLN A 61 -4.09 40.36 29.05
N SER A 62 -5.18 39.74 29.49
CA SER A 62 -6.17 39.08 28.64
C SER A 62 -6.88 40.11 27.77
N LEU A 63 -7.15 39.76 26.50
CA LEU A 63 -8.48 39.72 25.87
C LEU A 63 -8.39 39.89 24.34
N ASP A 64 -9.09 38.97 23.67
CA ASP A 64 -9.77 39.09 22.38
C ASP A 64 -8.98 39.08 21.07
N GLY A 65 -9.16 37.97 20.35
CA GLY A 65 -9.62 38.03 18.95
C GLY A 65 -8.62 37.51 17.93
N ASP A 66 -9.02 36.44 17.25
CA ASP A 66 -8.40 35.87 16.05
C ASP A 66 -7.20 34.93 16.26
N ASP A 67 -7.41 33.90 17.08
CA ASP A 67 -6.87 32.59 16.75
C ASP A 67 -7.57 32.10 15.48
N HIS A 68 -6.98 32.41 14.33
CA HIS A 68 -7.11 31.56 13.16
C HIS A 68 -6.46 30.23 13.56
N GLU A 69 -7.23 29.38 14.23
CA GLU A 69 -6.94 27.96 14.31
C GLU A 69 -6.95 27.47 12.88
N ASP A 70 -5.77 27.50 12.27
CA ASP A 70 -5.33 26.62 11.20
C ASP A 70 -5.56 25.17 11.68
N SER A 71 -6.82 24.79 11.71
CA SER A 71 -7.27 23.41 11.82
C SER A 71 -7.15 22.81 10.43
N GLY A 72 -5.92 22.84 9.88
CA GLY A 72 -5.45 21.91 8.88
C GLY A 72 -5.35 20.51 9.47
N LEU A 73 -6.46 20.02 10.06
CA LEU A 73 -6.66 18.62 10.38
C LEU A 73 -7.02 17.96 9.05
N GLY A 74 -6.02 17.82 8.18
CA GLY A 74 -5.99 16.66 7.31
C GLY A 74 -5.94 15.47 8.24
N GLU A 75 -7.10 14.90 8.52
CA GLU A 75 -7.28 13.74 9.38
C GLU A 75 -6.28 12.69 8.89
N ASN A 76 -5.26 12.40 9.70
CA ASN A 76 -4.37 11.28 9.42
C ASN A 76 -5.23 10.04 9.71
N GLU A 77 -5.99 9.59 8.72
CA GLU A 77 -6.75 8.36 8.84
C GLU A 77 -5.77 7.20 8.86
N ASP A 78 -5.57 6.62 10.04
CA ASP A 78 -4.77 5.42 10.24
C ASP A 78 -5.51 4.22 9.62
N HIS A 79 -5.42 4.06 8.30
CA HIS A 79 -6.03 2.95 7.61
C HIS A 79 -5.27 1.64 7.83
N ALA A 80 -6.02 0.55 8.02
CA ALA A 80 -5.48 -0.81 8.00
C ALA A 80 -5.21 -1.25 6.55
N TRP A 81 -4.04 -0.89 6.04
CA TRP A 81 -3.60 -1.24 4.69
C TRP A 81 -3.48 -2.75 4.49
N VAL A 82 -4.08 -3.26 3.41
CA VAL A 82 -4.03 -4.66 2.99
C VAL A 82 -3.57 -4.78 1.54
N SER A 83 -3.04 -5.95 1.19
CA SER A 83 -2.68 -6.29 -0.18
C SER A 83 -3.41 -7.55 -0.61
N LEU A 84 -4.11 -7.48 -1.73
CA LEU A 84 -4.89 -8.56 -2.32
C LEU A 84 -4.26 -8.94 -3.66
N THR A 85 -3.87 -10.20 -3.79
CA THR A 85 -3.34 -10.74 -5.05
C THR A 85 -4.48 -11.41 -5.83
N GLY A 86 -4.47 -11.22 -7.14
CA GLY A 86 -5.49 -11.81 -8.00
C GLY A 86 -5.18 -11.70 -9.49
N ALA A 87 -6.08 -12.27 -10.29
CA ALA A 87 -6.03 -12.16 -11.74
C ALA A 87 -7.17 -11.28 -12.24
N ILE A 88 -6.90 -10.47 -13.26
CA ILE A 88 -7.94 -9.67 -13.90
C ILE A 88 -8.93 -10.59 -14.61
N PHE A 89 -10.18 -10.56 -14.18
CA PHE A 89 -11.25 -11.39 -14.69
C PHE A 89 -11.94 -10.77 -15.91
N SER A 90 -12.18 -9.47 -15.87
CA SER A 90 -12.85 -8.72 -16.93
C SER A 90 -12.37 -7.28 -16.97
N ILE A 91 -12.33 -6.69 -18.17
CA ILE A 91 -11.99 -5.29 -18.40
C ILE A 91 -13.01 -4.69 -19.38
N SER A 92 -13.46 -3.48 -19.07
CA SER A 92 -14.30 -2.68 -19.94
C SER A 92 -13.89 -1.20 -19.85
N ALA A 93 -14.56 -0.34 -20.63
CA ALA A 93 -14.36 1.10 -20.54
C ALA A 93 -14.85 1.69 -19.20
N GLU A 94 -15.73 1.00 -18.49
CA GLU A 94 -16.42 1.50 -17.29
C GLU A 94 -15.83 0.95 -16.00
N GLU A 95 -15.36 -0.30 -16.02
CA GLU A 95 -14.78 -0.98 -14.87
C GLU A 95 -13.74 -2.03 -15.26
N MET A 96 -12.87 -2.33 -14.31
CA MET A 96 -11.99 -3.50 -14.28
C MET A 96 -12.39 -4.38 -13.09
N GLN A 97 -12.51 -5.68 -13.32
CA GLN A 97 -12.82 -6.66 -12.29
C GLN A 97 -11.65 -7.61 -12.05
N VAL A 98 -11.25 -7.76 -10.80
CA VAL A 98 -10.16 -8.62 -10.38
C VAL A 98 -10.71 -9.74 -9.52
N LYS A 99 -10.44 -10.99 -9.90
CA LYS A 99 -10.73 -12.14 -9.05
C LYS A 99 -9.52 -12.40 -8.17
N ILE A 100 -9.67 -12.10 -6.88
CA ILE A 100 -8.60 -12.32 -5.89
C ILE A 100 -8.51 -13.80 -5.50
N ASP A 101 -7.41 -14.19 -4.87
CA ASP A 101 -7.11 -15.60 -4.53
C ASP A 101 -8.15 -16.24 -3.60
N SER A 102 -8.88 -15.46 -2.79
CA SER A 102 -10.01 -15.94 -1.98
C SER A 102 -11.22 -16.36 -2.83
N GLY A 103 -11.24 -16.00 -4.11
CA GLY A 103 -12.34 -16.22 -5.05
C GLY A 103 -13.32 -15.07 -5.18
N GLU A 104 -13.21 -14.04 -4.33
CA GLU A 104 -13.98 -12.80 -4.40
C GLU A 104 -13.62 -11.97 -5.63
N ILE A 105 -14.57 -11.14 -6.11
CA ILE A 105 -14.37 -10.22 -7.23
C ILE A 105 -14.35 -8.80 -6.69
N ILE A 106 -13.23 -8.11 -6.86
CA ILE A 106 -13.08 -6.68 -6.60
C ILE A 106 -13.36 -5.94 -7.91
N SER A 107 -14.36 -5.06 -7.90
CA SER A 107 -14.63 -4.14 -9.02
C SER A 107 -13.95 -2.80 -8.77
N VAL A 108 -13.20 -2.34 -9.76
CA VAL A 108 -12.61 -1.00 -9.80
C VAL A 108 -13.31 -0.24 -10.91
N ALA A 109 -14.13 0.73 -10.53
CA ALA A 109 -14.98 1.48 -11.46
C ALA A 109 -14.78 2.99 -11.32
N ASP A 110 -15.64 3.75 -12.01
CA ASP A 110 -15.79 5.20 -11.90
C ASP A 110 -14.46 5.96 -12.04
N ARG A 111 -14.21 6.90 -11.12
CA ARG A 111 -13.09 7.82 -11.22
C ARG A 111 -11.75 7.12 -10.94
N ALA A 112 -11.73 6.09 -10.11
CA ALA A 112 -10.53 5.30 -9.85
C ALA A 112 -10.06 4.58 -11.12
N TRP A 113 -10.98 3.93 -11.86
CA TRP A 113 -10.64 3.26 -13.11
C TRP A 113 -10.24 4.22 -14.23
N ARG A 114 -10.98 5.33 -14.37
CA ARG A 114 -10.64 6.40 -15.32
C ARG A 114 -9.24 6.96 -15.04
N PHE A 115 -8.95 7.27 -13.78
CA PHE A 115 -7.67 7.82 -13.38
C PHE A 115 -6.53 6.81 -13.62
N ALA A 116 -6.74 5.53 -13.35
CA ALA A 116 -5.74 4.50 -13.65
C ALA A 116 -5.37 4.48 -15.16
N GLN A 117 -6.37 4.51 -16.03
CA GLN A 117 -6.17 4.59 -17.48
C GLN A 117 -5.49 5.90 -17.92
N GLU A 118 -5.84 7.04 -17.30
CA GLU A 118 -5.19 8.35 -17.52
C GLU A 118 -3.70 8.30 -17.12
N GLN A 119 -3.33 7.52 -16.10
CA GLN A 119 -1.95 7.24 -15.71
C GLN A 119 -1.25 6.21 -16.62
N GLY A 120 -1.92 5.76 -17.68
CA GLY A 120 -1.39 4.82 -18.66
C GLY A 120 -1.50 3.35 -18.25
N PHE A 121 -2.31 3.03 -17.22
CA PHE A 121 -2.60 1.63 -16.88
C PHE A 121 -3.41 0.98 -18.01
N ASP A 122 -2.80 0.02 -18.71
CA ASP A 122 -3.42 -0.69 -19.84
C ASP A 122 -3.28 -2.21 -19.64
N PRO A 123 -4.00 -2.77 -18.64
CA PRO A 123 -3.91 -4.17 -18.32
C PRO A 123 -4.65 -5.06 -19.32
N LEU A 124 -4.35 -6.36 -19.33
CA LEU A 124 -5.09 -7.37 -20.09
C LEU A 124 -5.83 -8.34 -19.16
N SER A 125 -6.95 -8.88 -19.63
CA SER A 125 -7.65 -9.95 -18.89
C SER A 125 -6.74 -11.16 -18.75
N GLY A 126 -6.65 -11.71 -17.54
CA GLY A 126 -5.73 -12.78 -17.17
C GLY A 126 -4.41 -12.30 -16.55
N ASP A 127 -4.08 -11.00 -16.60
CA ASP A 127 -2.89 -10.48 -15.94
C ASP A 127 -2.98 -10.67 -14.42
N GLN A 128 -1.84 -11.02 -13.83
CA GLN A 128 -1.69 -11.12 -12.38
C GLN A 128 -1.39 -9.74 -11.82
N VAL A 129 -2.18 -9.33 -10.82
CA VAL A 129 -2.08 -8.02 -10.19
C VAL A 129 -2.04 -8.14 -8.68
N VAL A 130 -1.41 -7.14 -8.05
CA VAL A 130 -1.50 -6.88 -6.61
C VAL A 130 -2.25 -5.58 -6.43
N LEU A 131 -3.35 -5.64 -5.68
CA LEU A 131 -4.15 -4.49 -5.27
C LEU A 131 -3.75 -4.14 -3.84
N ARG A 132 -3.31 -2.91 -3.60
CA ARG A 132 -3.10 -2.39 -2.25
C ARG A 132 -4.17 -1.35 -1.96
N GLY A 133 -4.76 -1.46 -0.78
CA GLY A 133 -5.91 -0.64 -0.39
C GLY A 133 -6.25 -0.81 1.08
N PHE A 134 -7.41 -0.33 1.48
CA PHE A 134 -7.96 -0.51 2.81
C PHE A 134 -9.47 -0.77 2.71
N PHE A 135 -10.09 -1.17 3.82
CA PHE A 135 -11.54 -1.29 3.88
C PHE A 135 -12.14 -0.10 4.61
N GLU A 136 -13.14 0.54 3.99
CA GLU A 136 -13.92 1.63 4.56
C GLU A 136 -15.40 1.25 4.47
N GLU A 137 -16.08 1.22 5.62
CA GLU A 137 -17.49 0.78 5.72
C GLU A 137 -17.79 -0.59 5.06
N GLY A 138 -16.79 -1.48 5.00
CA GLY A 138 -16.90 -2.79 4.36
C GLY A 138 -16.68 -2.80 2.84
N THR A 139 -16.36 -1.65 2.25
CA THR A 139 -15.97 -1.50 0.84
C THR A 139 -14.46 -1.46 0.72
N PHE A 140 -13.90 -2.14 -0.30
CA PHE A 140 -12.47 -2.10 -0.57
C PHE A 140 -12.10 -0.86 -1.37
N GLU A 141 -11.34 0.03 -0.75
CA GLU A 141 -10.81 1.25 -1.36
C GLU A 141 -9.41 1.01 -1.90
N MET A 142 -9.29 0.97 -3.23
CA MET A 142 -8.02 0.73 -3.91
C MET A 142 -7.16 2.00 -3.92
N ALA A 143 -5.93 1.89 -3.44
CA ALA A 143 -4.95 2.97 -3.42
C ALA A 143 -3.78 2.75 -4.36
N GLU A 144 -3.45 1.52 -4.70
CA GLU A 144 -2.39 1.20 -5.64
C GLU A 144 -2.70 -0.12 -6.34
N ILE A 145 -2.36 -0.19 -7.62
CA ILE A 145 -2.40 -1.42 -8.40
C ILE A 145 -1.06 -1.66 -9.07
N SER A 146 -0.57 -2.90 -8.95
CA SER A 146 0.67 -3.36 -9.59
C SER A 146 0.37 -4.54 -10.50
N ASN A 147 0.74 -4.45 -11.77
CA ASN A 147 0.69 -5.56 -12.71
C ASN A 147 2.01 -6.33 -12.65
N LEU A 148 1.96 -7.59 -12.22
CA LEU A 148 3.13 -8.44 -12.02
C LEU A 148 3.75 -8.92 -13.35
N GLY A 149 2.97 -8.93 -14.43
CA GLY A 149 3.45 -9.32 -15.76
C GLY A 149 4.25 -8.21 -16.43
N THR A 150 3.80 -6.97 -16.32
CA THR A 150 4.42 -5.80 -16.97
C THR A 150 5.33 -5.01 -16.03
N GLY A 151 5.20 -5.18 -14.72
CA GLY A 151 5.86 -4.36 -13.70
C GLY A 151 5.26 -2.96 -13.57
N GLN A 152 4.14 -2.69 -14.23
CA GLN A 152 3.47 -1.39 -14.16
C GLN A 152 2.83 -1.19 -12.79
N VAL A 153 3.07 -0.05 -12.18
CA VAL A 153 2.48 0.35 -10.89
C VAL A 153 1.76 1.67 -11.06
N VAL A 154 0.54 1.74 -10.54
CA VAL A 154 -0.27 2.96 -10.56
C VAL A 154 -0.80 3.22 -9.16
N VAL A 155 -0.43 4.39 -8.63
CA VAL A 155 -0.91 4.91 -7.36
C VAL A 155 -2.15 5.75 -7.62
N LEU A 156 -3.20 5.49 -6.86
CA LEU A 156 -4.54 6.04 -6.96
C LEU A 156 -4.87 6.96 -5.78
N ARG A 157 -4.36 6.64 -4.60
CA ARG A 157 -4.56 7.39 -3.35
C ARG A 157 -3.22 7.63 -2.68
N ASP A 158 -3.13 8.68 -1.86
CA ASP A 158 -1.95 8.95 -1.05
C ASP A 158 -1.89 8.05 0.21
N GLU A 159 -0.89 8.30 1.06
CA GLU A 159 -0.67 7.53 2.30
C GLU A 159 -1.79 7.67 3.34
N PHE A 160 -2.64 8.69 3.19
CA PHE A 160 -3.81 8.96 4.03
C PHE A 160 -5.11 8.55 3.34
N GLY A 161 -5.03 7.74 2.27
CA GLY A 161 -6.20 7.26 1.55
C GLY A 161 -6.89 8.31 0.67
N ARG A 162 -6.35 9.52 0.55
CA ARG A 162 -6.97 10.59 -0.23
C ARG A 162 -6.78 10.34 -1.72
N PRO A 163 -7.85 10.38 -2.53
CA PRO A 163 -7.75 10.11 -3.95
C PRO A 163 -6.97 11.18 -4.69
N LEU A 164 -5.98 10.77 -5.49
CA LEU A 164 -5.13 11.69 -6.25
C LEU A 164 -5.90 12.44 -7.35
N TRP A 165 -7.04 11.90 -7.78
CA TRP A 165 -7.95 12.57 -8.71
C TRP A 165 -8.86 13.62 -8.07
N ALA A 166 -8.92 13.70 -6.74
CA ALA A 166 -9.72 14.71 -6.05
C ALA A 166 -8.97 16.04 -5.85
N GLY A 167 -7.79 16.19 -6.44
CA GLY A 167 -6.98 17.41 -6.38
C GLY A 167 -7.60 18.58 -7.14
N ASN A 168 -8.61 19.24 -6.55
CA ASN A 168 -8.80 20.69 -6.60
C ASN A 168 -9.77 21.18 -5.50
N SER A 169 -9.36 21.14 -4.23
CA SER A 169 -10.02 21.87 -3.14
C SER A 169 -8.98 22.52 -2.25
N THR A 170 -8.32 23.56 -2.76
CA THR A 170 -8.01 24.85 -2.07
C THR A 170 -6.99 25.65 -2.88
N HIS A 171 -7.40 26.86 -3.23
CA HIS A 171 -6.62 27.98 -3.76
C HIS A 171 -6.52 29.02 -2.63
#